data_AF-A0A3M6X061-F1
#
_entry.id   AF-A0A3M6X061-F1
#
_cell.length_a   1.000
_cell.length_b   1.000
_cell.length_c   1.000
_cell.angle_alpha   90.00
_cell.angle_beta   90.00
_cell.angle_gamma   90.00
#
_symmetry.space_group_name_H-M   'P 1'
#
loop_
_entity.id
_entity.type
_entity.pdbx_description
1 polymer ?
#
loop_
_entity_poly.entity_id
_entity_poly.type
_entity_poly.pdbx_seq_one_letter_code
_entity_poly.pdbx_strand_id
1 'polypeptide(L)'
;MQALTPLGRQLRLVLANLPLSPPNARLENFKRGQDWHGIRSYHVATSHGQAAPAAVAAAHTVDTYNDPGKHPASAQRNRTVPSRTIMRKRRRRDYLTEALENSDAPEIVPAAAHRKHDISHLNVKSRNGQKKWHIDNERHAADRTPVLASTKELRLERITANMVQHGEERQSRRTSQREELFQLATWEAEYLQSKGYTFDDVSLWASIVSERDSHRAVERLAAHNDEGRIVPIFVLLYLLRRPHLNARTLRVLLRQVPVYTHRYDPSGRGLHIDETTLMVLLTRSLRHARENWPRAIPAITGMFLDCIARVFGSSDSLTRTRMANMTHALNRAMHLIALPTSAEPFKEAYDQERALVRVLRFMVAQRPPLQLNREGYRSVVRVQLAQKKTPREQQWAELKALSWPPWKQERTAMDALITPEEH
;
A
#
# COMPACT_ATOMS: atom_id res chain seq x y z
N MET A 1 10.02 -35.41 15.89
CA MET A 1 9.01 -34.65 15.10
C MET A 1 8.84 -33.18 15.56
N GLN A 2 9.92 -32.45 15.88
CA GLN A 2 9.85 -31.05 16.35
C GLN A 2 10.69 -30.07 15.50
N ALA A 3 10.97 -30.38 14.23
CA ALA A 3 11.91 -29.58 13.42
C ALA A 3 11.33 -28.24 12.90
N LEU A 4 10.06 -28.21 12.51
CA LEU A 4 9.50 -27.01 11.87
C LEU A 4 8.90 -26.00 12.84
N THR A 5 9.19 -24.72 12.58
CA THR A 5 8.46 -23.56 13.13
C THR A 5 6.96 -23.73 12.88
N PRO A 6 6.08 -23.18 13.73
CA PRO A 6 4.63 -23.25 13.52
C PRO A 6 4.20 -22.76 12.12
N LEU A 7 4.88 -21.74 11.58
CA LEU A 7 4.68 -21.27 10.21
C LEU A 7 5.22 -22.26 9.16
N GLY A 8 6.39 -22.87 9.38
CA GLY A 8 6.93 -23.93 8.50
C GLY A 8 6.01 -25.15 8.39
N ARG A 9 5.38 -25.56 9.51
CA ARG A 9 4.35 -26.62 9.50
C ARG A 9 3.10 -26.21 8.72
N GLN A 10 2.64 -24.98 8.90
CA GLN A 10 1.48 -24.47 8.18
C GLN A 10 1.75 -24.27 6.70
N LEU A 11 2.95 -23.83 6.32
CA LEU A 11 3.37 -23.79 4.93
C LEU A 11 3.35 -25.19 4.32
N ARG A 12 3.88 -26.22 5.01
CA ARG A 12 3.78 -27.60 4.52
C ARG A 12 2.32 -28.04 4.35
N LEU A 13 1.42 -27.69 5.27
CA LEU A 13 -0.01 -27.99 5.13
C LEU A 13 -0.68 -27.22 3.97
N VAL A 14 -0.34 -25.94 3.78
CA VAL A 14 -0.83 -25.12 2.66
C VAL A 14 -0.30 -25.68 1.33
N LEU A 15 0.99 -26.03 1.28
CA LEU A 15 1.65 -26.60 0.11
C LEU A 15 1.13 -28.00 -0.23
N ALA A 16 0.84 -28.83 0.76
CA ALA A 16 0.26 -30.16 0.57
C ALA A 16 -1.16 -30.12 -0.04
N ASN A 17 -1.88 -29.01 0.16
CA ASN A 17 -3.22 -28.79 -0.38
C ASN A 17 -3.22 -28.05 -1.73
N LEU A 18 -2.05 -27.77 -2.33
CA LEU A 18 -1.98 -27.25 -3.69
C LEU A 18 -2.11 -28.40 -4.68
N PRO A 19 -3.00 -28.33 -5.69
CA PRO A 19 -2.77 -29.11 -6.89
C PRO A 19 -1.46 -28.58 -7.50
N LEU A 20 -0.40 -29.37 -7.40
CA LEU A 20 0.79 -29.19 -8.20
C LEU A 20 0.32 -29.28 -9.66
N SER A 21 0.08 -28.12 -10.28
CA SER A 21 -0.07 -28.08 -11.73
C SER A 21 1.24 -28.64 -12.30
N PRO A 22 1.20 -29.74 -13.06
CA PRO A 22 2.43 -30.34 -13.55
C PRO A 22 3.16 -29.30 -14.40
N PRO A 23 4.51 -29.26 -14.35
CA PRO A 23 5.31 -28.28 -15.10
C PRO A 23 5.08 -28.33 -16.63
N ASN A 24 4.34 -29.33 -17.14
CA ASN A 24 4.09 -29.56 -18.56
C ASN A 24 2.70 -29.11 -19.05
N ALA A 25 1.80 -28.60 -18.20
CA ALA A 25 0.47 -28.16 -18.65
C ALA A 25 0.47 -26.90 -19.56
N ARG A 26 1.64 -26.29 -19.81
CA ARG A 26 1.84 -25.20 -20.78
C ARG A 26 2.42 -25.64 -22.13
N LEU A 27 2.79 -26.91 -22.30
CA LEU A 27 3.41 -27.41 -23.53
C LEU A 27 2.43 -28.14 -24.47
N GLU A 28 1.25 -28.59 -23.99
CA GLU A 28 0.29 -29.25 -24.88
C GLU A 28 -0.65 -28.30 -25.64
N ASN A 29 -0.72 -27.03 -25.24
CA ASN A 29 -1.50 -26.02 -25.98
C ASN A 29 -0.68 -25.35 -27.11
N PHE A 30 0.54 -25.83 -27.40
CA PHE A 30 1.42 -25.28 -28.43
C PHE A 30 1.39 -26.03 -29.77
N LYS A 31 0.46 -26.99 -29.95
CA LYS A 31 0.29 -27.75 -31.21
C LYS A 31 -0.94 -27.37 -32.04
N ARG A 32 -1.60 -26.23 -31.78
CA ARG A 32 -2.62 -25.72 -32.70
C ARG A 32 -2.29 -24.28 -33.11
N GLY A 33 -1.89 -24.17 -34.38
CA GLY A 33 -1.19 -23.03 -34.93
C GLY A 33 -1.94 -21.71 -34.85
N GLN A 34 -1.16 -20.65 -34.64
CA GLN A 34 -1.43 -19.31 -35.14
C GLN A 34 -0.09 -18.55 -35.16
N ASP A 35 0.36 -18.23 -36.37
CA ASP A 35 1.53 -17.42 -36.64
C ASP A 35 1.39 -16.02 -36.03
N TRP A 36 2.35 -15.63 -35.19
CA TRP A 36 2.60 -14.24 -34.84
C TRP A 36 4.10 -13.97 -34.86
N HIS A 37 4.52 -13.16 -35.83
CA HIS A 37 5.87 -12.65 -35.95
C HIS A 37 6.23 -11.70 -34.79
N GLY A 38 7.45 -11.85 -34.28
CA GLY A 38 8.21 -10.74 -33.69
C GLY A 38 8.39 -10.76 -32.17
N ILE A 39 9.10 -11.75 -31.63
CA ILE A 39 9.81 -11.60 -30.35
C ILE A 39 11.22 -12.20 -30.48
N ARG A 40 12.24 -11.33 -30.36
CA ARG A 40 13.67 -11.67 -30.29
C ARG A 40 13.95 -12.56 -29.07
N SER A 41 14.59 -13.70 -29.29
CA SER A 41 15.20 -14.53 -28.26
C SER A 41 16.50 -13.90 -27.76
N TYR A 42 16.67 -13.78 -26.44
CA TYR A 42 17.96 -13.53 -25.83
C TYR A 42 18.63 -14.87 -25.52
N HIS A 43 19.68 -15.21 -26.25
CA HIS A 43 20.61 -16.27 -25.85
C HIS A 43 21.54 -15.71 -24.76
N VAL A 44 21.58 -16.37 -23.61
CA VAL A 44 22.66 -16.21 -22.63
C VAL A 44 23.73 -17.23 -23.01
N ALA A 45 24.84 -16.75 -23.58
CA ALA A 45 26.03 -17.56 -23.81
C ALA A 45 26.91 -17.51 -22.55
N THR A 46 27.11 -18.67 -21.93
CA THR A 46 28.19 -18.94 -20.99
C THR A 46 29.40 -19.42 -21.77
N SER A 47 30.54 -18.73 -21.67
CA SER A 47 31.84 -19.33 -21.95
C SER A 47 32.93 -18.72 -21.07
N HIS A 48 33.58 -19.60 -20.32
CA HIS A 48 34.89 -19.40 -19.72
C HIS A 48 35.98 -19.61 -20.77
N GLY A 49 37.12 -18.91 -20.64
CA GLY A 49 38.42 -19.45 -21.04
C GLY A 49 39.25 -18.68 -22.07
N GLN A 50 40.15 -17.83 -21.54
CA GLN A 50 41.57 -17.69 -21.92
C GLN A 50 42.07 -16.95 -23.18
N ALA A 51 43.02 -16.04 -22.87
CA ALA A 51 44.23 -15.61 -23.56
C ALA A 51 44.19 -14.50 -24.65
N ALA A 52 45.07 -13.52 -24.43
CA ALA A 52 45.39 -12.29 -25.19
C ALA A 52 46.40 -12.57 -26.35
N PRO A 53 47.07 -11.59 -27.03
CA PRO A 53 46.98 -10.11 -27.02
C PRO A 53 47.06 -9.41 -28.42
N ALA A 54 46.98 -8.06 -28.39
CA ALA A 54 47.62 -7.05 -29.26
C ALA A 54 47.36 -7.00 -30.78
N ALA A 55 46.93 -5.83 -31.30
CA ALA A 55 47.74 -4.95 -32.16
C ALA A 55 46.90 -3.82 -32.81
N VAL A 56 47.56 -2.67 -32.92
CA VAL A 56 47.14 -1.41 -33.54
C VAL A 56 47.58 -1.40 -35.00
N ALA A 57 46.72 -0.95 -35.92
CA ALA A 57 47.01 -0.25 -37.19
C ALA A 57 45.73 -0.30 -38.06
N ALA A 58 45.03 0.80 -38.35
CA ALA A 58 45.36 1.90 -39.26
C ALA A 58 44.93 1.64 -40.72
N ALA A 59 44.51 2.76 -41.35
CA ALA A 59 44.47 3.08 -42.78
C ALA A 59 43.16 2.88 -43.58
N HIS A 60 42.56 4.05 -43.88
CA HIS A 60 42.24 4.60 -45.23
C HIS A 60 41.18 3.84 -46.09
N THR A 61 40.29 4.46 -46.87
CA THR A 61 40.33 5.66 -47.75
C THR A 61 38.86 6.09 -48.03
N VAL A 62 38.53 7.38 -47.95
CA VAL A 62 38.42 8.41 -49.03
C VAL A 62 36.97 8.73 -49.41
N ASP A 63 36.68 10.02 -49.28
CA ASP A 63 35.52 10.79 -49.70
C ASP A 63 35.21 10.69 -51.19
N THR A 64 33.97 11.02 -51.58
CA THR A 64 33.79 11.98 -52.69
C THR A 64 32.38 12.59 -52.78
N TYR A 65 32.41 13.91 -52.97
CA TYR A 65 31.45 14.82 -53.62
C TYR A 65 30.18 15.31 -52.90
N ASN A 66 30.28 16.59 -52.51
CA ASN A 66 29.18 17.55 -52.37
C ASN A 66 28.63 17.97 -53.76
N ASP A 67 27.33 18.26 -53.83
CA ASP A 67 26.85 19.48 -54.50
C ASP A 67 25.53 19.96 -53.85
N PRO A 68 25.26 21.28 -53.80
CA PRO A 68 24.33 21.91 -52.87
C PRO A 68 22.99 22.28 -53.51
N GLY A 69 22.00 22.59 -52.66
CA GLY A 69 20.84 23.36 -53.07
C GLY A 69 19.51 22.63 -52.86
N LYS A 70 18.95 22.76 -51.65
CA LYS A 70 17.49 22.78 -51.41
C LYS A 70 17.24 23.27 -49.99
N HIS A 71 16.56 24.40 -49.88
CA HIS A 71 16.06 24.94 -48.62
C HIS A 71 15.22 23.88 -47.87
N PRO A 72 15.34 23.75 -46.54
CA PRO A 72 14.51 22.82 -45.79
C PRO A 72 13.08 23.37 -45.68
N ALA A 73 12.13 22.64 -46.25
CA ALA A 73 10.71 22.80 -45.96
C ALA A 73 10.45 22.56 -44.46
N SER A 74 9.58 23.38 -43.88
CA SER A 74 9.19 23.33 -42.47
C SER A 74 8.58 21.96 -42.12
N ALA A 75 9.32 21.16 -41.35
CA ALA A 75 8.80 19.94 -40.77
C ALA A 75 7.70 20.29 -39.76
N GLN A 76 6.44 20.10 -40.17
CA GLN A 76 5.30 20.09 -39.27
C GLN A 76 5.54 19.02 -38.20
N ARG A 77 5.84 19.48 -36.98
CA ARG A 77 5.86 18.65 -35.78
C ARG A 77 4.46 18.06 -35.58
N ASN A 78 4.30 16.80 -35.94
CA ASN A 78 3.19 15.98 -35.48
C ASN A 78 3.21 15.95 -33.94
N ARG A 79 2.41 16.83 -33.32
CA ARG A 79 2.08 16.78 -31.90
C ARG A 79 1.33 15.48 -31.68
N THR A 80 2.03 14.45 -31.27
CA THR A 80 1.44 13.23 -30.73
C THR A 80 0.58 13.61 -29.54
N VAL A 81 -0.73 13.50 -29.72
CA VAL A 81 -1.72 13.63 -28.66
C VAL A 81 -1.36 12.60 -27.58
N PRO A 82 -1.19 13.01 -26.31
CA PRO A 82 -0.87 12.06 -25.25
C PRO A 82 -1.99 11.02 -25.13
N SER A 83 -1.60 9.75 -25.05
CA SER A 83 -2.54 8.63 -25.01
C SER A 83 -3.50 8.73 -23.81
N ARG A 84 -4.76 8.31 -24.03
CA ARG A 84 -5.86 8.28 -23.04
C ARG A 84 -5.49 7.65 -21.69
N THR A 85 -4.45 6.82 -21.64
CA THR A 85 -3.96 6.13 -20.43
C THR A 85 -3.22 7.07 -19.47
N ILE A 86 -2.66 8.19 -19.96
CA ILE A 86 -1.89 9.15 -19.16
C ILE A 86 -2.82 10.16 -18.45
N MET A 87 -4.04 10.38 -18.95
CA MET A 87 -4.97 11.41 -18.43
C MET A 87 -5.78 11.02 -17.17
N ARG A 88 -5.71 9.77 -16.67
CA ARG A 88 -6.61 9.28 -15.62
C ARG A 88 -6.03 9.12 -14.21
N LYS A 89 -4.89 9.75 -13.90
CA LYS A 89 -4.44 9.92 -12.51
C LYS A 89 -4.73 11.32 -11.97
N ARG A 90 -5.94 11.84 -12.20
CA ARG A 90 -6.45 12.93 -11.35
C ARG A 90 -6.56 12.34 -9.94
N ARG A 91 -5.63 12.73 -9.06
CA ARG A 91 -5.67 12.35 -7.65
C ARG A 91 -7.04 12.74 -7.10
N ARG A 92 -7.68 11.84 -6.33
CA ARG A 92 -8.85 12.24 -5.54
C ARG A 92 -8.44 13.43 -4.68
N ARG A 93 -9.21 14.52 -4.77
CA ARG A 93 -8.99 15.74 -4.01
C ARG A 93 -9.16 15.44 -2.52
N ASP A 94 -8.33 16.07 -1.70
CA ASP A 94 -8.22 15.77 -0.28
C ASP A 94 -8.70 16.97 0.54
N TYR A 95 -10.02 17.16 0.53
CA TYR A 95 -10.68 18.36 1.05
C TYR A 95 -10.29 18.70 2.49
N LEU A 96 -10.18 17.70 3.37
CA LEU A 96 -9.85 17.91 4.79
C LEU A 96 -8.39 18.34 4.99
N THR A 97 -7.45 17.75 4.25
CA THR A 97 -6.04 18.16 4.32
C THR A 97 -5.88 19.56 3.75
N GLU A 98 -6.52 19.88 2.62
CA GLU A 98 -6.50 21.24 2.06
C GLU A 98 -7.12 22.28 3.02
N ALA A 99 -8.19 21.92 3.73
CA ALA A 99 -8.78 22.79 4.75
C ALA A 99 -7.85 23.05 5.94
N LEU A 100 -7.11 22.03 6.38
CA LEU A 100 -6.20 22.13 7.52
C LEU A 100 -4.81 22.65 7.15
N GLU A 101 -4.36 22.54 5.90
CA GLU A 101 -3.10 23.17 5.42
C GLU A 101 -3.15 24.70 5.54
N ASN A 102 -4.35 25.29 5.52
CA ASN A 102 -4.55 26.71 5.76
C ASN A 102 -4.56 27.08 7.26
N SER A 103 -4.50 26.08 8.16
CA SER A 103 -4.40 26.29 9.60
C SER A 103 -2.94 26.17 10.06
N ASP A 104 -2.49 26.99 11.01
CA ASP A 104 -1.13 26.97 11.58
C ASP A 104 -0.83 25.72 12.45
N ALA A 105 -1.43 24.56 12.14
CA ALA A 105 -1.35 23.33 12.93
C ALA A 105 -0.70 22.17 12.14
N PRO A 106 0.63 22.20 11.89
CA PRO A 106 1.32 21.18 11.09
C PRO A 106 1.27 19.77 11.70
N GLU A 107 1.00 19.66 13.00
CA GLU A 107 0.91 18.39 13.74
C GLU A 107 -0.29 17.53 13.32
N ILE A 108 -1.37 18.17 12.87
CA ILE A 108 -2.62 17.51 12.48
C ILE A 108 -2.58 17.10 11.01
N VAL A 109 -1.92 17.92 10.18
CA VAL A 109 -1.87 17.76 8.74
C VAL A 109 -1.15 16.45 8.39
N PRO A 110 -1.83 15.51 7.70
CA PRO A 110 -1.19 14.28 7.25
C PRO A 110 0.07 14.56 6.44
N ALA A 111 1.15 13.84 6.73
CA ALA A 111 2.40 13.96 5.98
C ALA A 111 2.11 13.85 4.47
N ALA A 112 2.54 14.86 3.70
CA ALA A 112 2.33 14.90 2.27
C ALA A 112 2.85 13.59 1.64
N ALA A 113 2.04 12.98 0.78
CA ALA A 113 2.44 11.74 0.11
C ALA A 113 3.77 11.98 -0.59
N HIS A 114 4.83 11.30 -0.13
CA HIS A 114 6.19 11.42 -0.66
C HIS A 114 6.10 11.31 -2.18
N ARG A 115 6.31 12.43 -2.88
CA ARG A 115 6.27 12.46 -4.34
C ARG A 115 7.46 11.61 -4.78
N LYS A 116 7.23 10.32 -5.05
CA LYS A 116 8.21 9.49 -5.76
C LYS A 116 8.31 10.12 -7.15
N HIS A 117 9.26 11.02 -7.29
CA HIS A 117 9.66 11.54 -8.59
C HIS A 117 10.18 10.31 -9.32
N ASP A 118 9.49 9.93 -10.39
CA ASP A 118 9.98 8.87 -11.24
C ASP A 118 11.27 9.37 -11.88
N ILE A 119 12.41 8.98 -11.32
CA ILE A 119 13.72 9.34 -11.86
C ILE A 119 14.22 8.31 -12.88
N SER A 120 13.41 7.30 -13.22
CA SER A 120 13.81 6.23 -14.15
C SER A 120 14.09 6.74 -15.57
N HIS A 121 13.50 7.89 -15.94
CA HIS A 121 13.72 8.55 -17.23
C HIS A 121 14.79 9.65 -17.19
N LEU A 122 15.38 9.92 -16.03
CA LEU A 122 16.48 10.89 -15.90
C LEU A 122 17.81 10.16 -16.10
N ASN A 123 18.35 10.23 -17.31
CA ASN A 123 19.74 9.86 -17.53
C ASN A 123 20.64 10.94 -16.90
N VAL A 124 21.31 10.59 -15.79
CA VAL A 124 22.23 11.48 -15.03
C VAL A 124 23.35 12.05 -15.92
N LYS A 125 23.66 11.39 -17.05
CA LYS A 125 24.68 11.84 -18.03
C LYS A 125 24.16 12.82 -19.08
N SER A 126 22.86 13.11 -19.13
CA SER A 126 22.30 14.07 -20.08
C SER A 126 22.55 15.50 -19.63
N ARG A 127 23.30 16.27 -20.42
CA ARG A 127 23.58 17.72 -20.22
C ARG A 127 22.30 18.57 -20.07
N ASN A 128 21.14 18.05 -20.50
CA ASN A 128 19.83 18.71 -20.42
C ASN A 128 18.85 18.05 -19.43
N GLY A 129 19.25 17.00 -18.71
CA GLY A 129 18.37 16.27 -17.79
C GLY A 129 17.84 17.14 -16.63
N GLN A 130 18.70 17.98 -16.05
CA GLN A 130 18.31 18.92 -14.99
C GLN A 130 17.36 20.02 -15.49
N LYS A 131 17.61 20.61 -16.67
CA LYS A 131 16.71 21.62 -17.25
C LYS A 131 15.32 21.04 -17.55
N LYS A 132 15.28 19.82 -18.08
CA LYS A 132 14.00 19.12 -18.34
C LYS A 132 13.27 18.78 -17.04
N TRP A 133 14.00 18.37 -16.01
CA TRP A 133 13.44 18.16 -14.67
C TRP A 133 12.82 19.44 -14.08
N HIS A 134 13.48 20.59 -14.17
CA HIS A 134 12.91 21.86 -13.72
C HIS A 134 11.62 22.21 -14.46
N ILE A 135 11.59 22.06 -15.79
CA ILE A 135 10.41 22.34 -16.61
C ILE A 135 9.25 21.39 -16.26
N ASP A 136 9.50 20.10 -16.08
CA ASP A 136 8.46 19.13 -15.73
C ASP A 136 7.97 19.33 -14.29
N ASN A 137 8.85 19.72 -13.36
CA ASN A 137 8.48 20.05 -11.99
C ASN A 137 7.66 21.35 -11.92
N GLU A 138 8.00 22.37 -12.70
CA GLU A 138 7.22 23.60 -12.84
C GLU A 138 5.83 23.34 -13.45
N ARG A 139 5.74 22.47 -14.47
CA ARG A 139 4.44 22.04 -15.02
C ARG A 139 3.58 21.33 -13.97
N HIS A 140 4.17 20.44 -13.18
CA HIS A 140 3.47 19.75 -12.09
C HIS A 140 3.20 20.65 -10.87
N ALA A 141 3.93 21.74 -10.71
CA ALA A 141 3.65 22.78 -9.71
C ALA A 141 2.56 23.75 -10.18
N ALA A 142 2.45 24.02 -11.48
CA ALA A 142 1.37 24.81 -12.08
C ALA A 142 0.04 24.04 -12.13
N ASP A 143 0.07 22.70 -12.15
CA ASP A 143 -1.08 21.82 -11.87
C ASP A 143 -1.55 21.88 -10.39
N ARG A 144 -1.02 22.80 -9.58
CA ARG A 144 -1.57 23.11 -8.25
C ARG A 144 -3.04 23.50 -8.41
N THR A 145 -3.83 22.76 -7.65
CA THR A 145 -5.28 22.71 -7.63
C THR A 145 -5.93 24.09 -7.48
N PRO A 146 -7.06 24.36 -8.18
CA PRO A 146 -7.84 25.56 -7.92
C PRO A 146 -8.33 25.57 -6.46
N VAL A 147 -8.43 26.75 -5.86
CA VAL A 147 -9.02 27.01 -4.53
C VAL A 147 -10.35 26.24 -4.36
N LEU A 148 -10.65 25.76 -3.15
CA LEU A 148 -11.84 24.97 -2.78
C LEU A 148 -13.19 25.54 -3.27
N ALA A 149 -13.21 26.82 -3.64
CA ALA A 149 -14.38 27.59 -4.06
C ALA A 149 -15.12 27.10 -5.32
N SER A 150 -14.54 26.25 -6.19
CA SER A 150 -15.06 26.08 -7.56
C SER A 150 -15.71 24.72 -7.91
N THR A 151 -15.62 23.68 -7.07
CA THR A 151 -16.15 22.34 -7.44
C THR A 151 -17.55 22.08 -6.86
N LYS A 152 -18.57 21.85 -7.71
CA LYS A 152 -19.94 21.47 -7.31
C LYS A 152 -20.10 20.03 -6.76
N GLU A 153 -19.02 19.35 -6.35
CA GLU A 153 -19.11 17.96 -5.86
C GLU A 153 -19.76 17.88 -4.47
N LEU A 154 -20.82 17.08 -4.32
CA LEU A 154 -21.54 16.81 -3.07
C LEU A 154 -20.91 15.64 -2.33
N ARG A 155 -20.16 15.92 -1.26
CA ARG A 155 -19.51 14.91 -0.40
C ARG A 155 -19.48 15.38 1.04
N LEU A 156 -19.67 14.46 1.98
CA LEU A 156 -19.54 14.73 3.43
C LEU A 156 -18.16 15.30 3.78
N GLU A 157 -17.10 14.79 3.14
CA GLU A 157 -15.71 15.25 3.31
C GLU A 157 -15.55 16.74 3.02
N ARG A 158 -16.20 17.24 1.96
CA ARG A 158 -16.14 18.64 1.54
C ARG A 158 -16.95 19.54 2.47
N ILE A 159 -18.18 19.13 2.83
CA ILE A 159 -19.02 19.90 3.75
C ILE A 159 -18.30 20.05 5.11
N THR A 160 -17.68 18.98 5.59
CA THR A 160 -16.85 19.01 6.80
C THR A 160 -15.64 19.92 6.64
N ALA A 161 -14.95 19.87 5.50
CA ALA A 161 -13.80 20.73 5.19
C ALA A 161 -14.18 22.22 5.17
N ASN A 162 -15.32 22.59 4.58
CA ASN A 162 -15.82 23.96 4.57
C ASN A 162 -16.08 24.46 6.00
N MET A 163 -16.67 23.61 6.86
CA MET A 163 -16.91 23.93 8.27
C MET A 163 -15.61 24.15 9.05
N VAL A 164 -14.58 23.33 8.79
CA VAL A 164 -13.24 23.52 9.37
C VAL A 164 -12.66 24.87 8.98
N GLN A 165 -12.72 25.24 7.69
CA GLN A 165 -12.20 26.53 7.22
C GLN A 165 -12.92 27.72 7.86
N HIS A 166 -14.25 27.66 7.96
CA HIS A 166 -15.03 28.72 8.60
C HIS A 166 -14.75 28.84 10.10
N GLY A 167 -14.46 27.72 10.79
CA GLY A 167 -14.03 27.72 12.18
C GLY A 167 -12.68 28.42 12.39
N GLU A 168 -11.71 28.14 11.51
CA GLU A 168 -10.38 28.75 11.54
C GLU A 168 -10.42 30.24 11.17
N GLU A 169 -11.15 30.62 10.12
CA GLU A 169 -11.32 32.03 9.72
C GLU A 169 -11.88 32.90 10.85
N ARG A 170 -12.81 32.35 11.66
CA ARG A 170 -13.29 33.02 12.89
C ARG A 170 -12.22 33.15 13.96
N GLN A 171 -11.43 32.11 14.18
CA GLN A 171 -10.37 32.11 15.18
C GLN A 171 -9.27 33.13 14.84
N SER A 172 -8.98 33.32 13.54
CA SER A 172 -8.05 34.34 13.04
C SER A 172 -8.65 35.75 13.06
N ARG A 173 -9.95 35.92 12.83
CA ARG A 173 -10.67 37.22 12.85
C ARG A 173 -11.18 37.64 14.23
N ARG A 174 -10.44 37.32 15.29
CA ARG A 174 -10.70 37.85 16.63
C ARG A 174 -10.50 39.38 16.64
N THR A 175 -11.54 40.18 16.36
CA THR A 175 -11.88 41.40 17.14
C THR A 175 -13.10 42.22 16.71
N SER A 176 -13.65 42.17 15.49
CA SER A 176 -14.64 43.23 15.12
C SER A 176 -15.84 42.85 14.26
N GLN A 177 -16.01 41.59 13.84
CA GLN A 177 -17.18 41.21 13.05
C GLN A 177 -18.02 40.15 13.75
N ARG A 178 -19.27 40.58 13.97
CA ARG A 178 -20.47 39.90 14.47
C ARG A 178 -20.52 38.41 14.12
N GLU A 179 -21.11 37.64 15.03
CA GLU A 179 -21.40 36.20 14.99
C GLU A 179 -22.15 35.77 13.71
N GLU A 180 -21.50 35.75 12.56
CA GLU A 180 -22.05 35.11 11.37
C GLU A 180 -21.96 33.60 11.58
N LEU A 181 -23.06 33.00 12.05
CA LEU A 181 -23.26 31.55 12.09
C LEU A 181 -23.00 30.97 10.69
N PHE A 182 -22.19 29.92 10.59
CA PHE A 182 -21.95 29.24 9.32
C PHE A 182 -23.29 28.71 8.82
N GLN A 183 -23.75 29.23 7.68
CA GLN A 183 -24.99 28.79 7.05
C GLN A 183 -24.64 27.78 5.97
N LEU A 184 -25.14 26.55 6.12
CA LEU A 184 -25.11 25.59 5.03
C LEU A 184 -25.97 26.09 3.87
N ALA A 185 -25.50 25.87 2.65
CA ALA A 185 -26.36 26.06 1.51
C ALA A 185 -27.54 25.08 1.56
N THR A 186 -28.72 25.49 1.09
CA THR A 186 -29.95 24.67 1.17
C THR A 186 -29.77 23.26 0.62
N TRP A 187 -29.03 23.11 -0.48
CA TRP A 187 -28.72 21.82 -1.09
C TRP A 187 -27.73 20.97 -0.28
N GLU A 188 -26.85 21.57 0.53
CA GLU A 188 -25.99 20.82 1.45
C GLU A 188 -26.80 20.27 2.61
N ALA A 189 -27.73 21.07 3.14
CA ALA A 189 -28.65 20.65 4.19
C ALA A 189 -29.58 19.51 3.72
N GLU A 190 -30.17 19.64 2.52
CA GLU A 190 -30.97 18.57 1.89
C GLU A 190 -30.14 17.29 1.67
N TYR A 191 -28.89 17.43 1.24
CA TYR A 191 -27.99 16.29 1.06
C TYR A 191 -27.68 15.59 2.39
N LEU A 192 -27.37 16.34 3.46
CA LEU A 192 -27.15 15.77 4.79
C LEU A 192 -28.40 15.06 5.31
N GLN A 193 -29.57 15.69 5.17
CA GLN A 193 -30.84 15.11 5.58
C GLN A 193 -31.16 13.83 4.79
N SER A 194 -30.88 13.79 3.48
CA SER A 194 -31.01 12.58 2.67
C SER A 194 -30.12 11.42 3.13
N LYS A 195 -29.05 11.74 3.86
CA LYS A 195 -28.13 10.77 4.48
C LYS A 195 -28.41 10.53 5.96
N GLY A 196 -29.43 11.19 6.53
CA GLY A 196 -29.79 11.08 7.93
C GLY A 196 -28.85 11.81 8.90
N TYR A 197 -28.10 12.80 8.40
CA TYR A 197 -27.20 13.61 9.21
C TYR A 197 -27.76 15.01 9.41
N THR A 198 -27.37 15.60 10.53
CA THR A 198 -27.72 16.96 10.94
C THR A 198 -26.50 17.89 10.83
N PHE A 199 -26.75 19.19 10.96
CA PHE A 199 -25.66 20.17 11.05
C PHE A 199 -24.76 19.93 12.27
N ASP A 200 -25.34 19.52 13.39
CA ASP A 200 -24.61 19.23 14.62
C ASP A 200 -23.61 18.08 14.41
N ASP A 201 -23.98 17.08 13.61
CA ASP A 201 -23.07 15.97 13.28
C ASP A 201 -21.86 16.48 12.49
N VAL A 202 -22.06 17.34 11.48
CA VAL A 202 -20.96 17.93 10.71
C VAL A 202 -20.06 18.81 11.58
N SER A 203 -20.66 19.61 12.46
CA SER A 203 -19.93 20.45 13.41
C SER A 203 -19.07 19.59 14.35
N LEU A 204 -19.60 18.45 14.80
CA LEU A 204 -18.86 17.49 15.59
C LEU A 204 -17.72 16.85 14.80
N TRP A 205 -17.94 16.43 13.54
CA TRP A 205 -16.88 15.86 12.70
C TRP A 205 -15.76 16.87 12.45
N ALA A 206 -16.09 18.12 12.19
CA ALA A 206 -15.13 19.21 12.06
C ALA A 206 -14.33 19.39 13.37
N SER A 207 -15.01 19.37 14.53
CA SER A 207 -14.33 19.46 15.83
C SER A 207 -13.37 18.29 16.11
N ILE A 208 -13.69 17.07 15.62
CA ILE A 208 -12.80 15.90 15.73
C ILE A 208 -11.59 16.06 14.81
N VAL A 209 -11.81 16.46 13.56
CA VAL A 209 -10.76 16.59 12.55
C VAL A 209 -9.78 17.70 12.91
N SER A 210 -10.27 18.84 13.41
CA SER A 210 -9.47 20.00 13.82
C SER A 210 -8.80 19.88 15.20
N GLU A 211 -9.09 18.83 15.97
CA GLU A 211 -8.49 18.68 17.30
C GLU A 211 -6.98 18.39 17.20
N ARG A 212 -6.16 19.18 17.90
CA ARG A 212 -4.68 19.08 17.86
C ARG A 212 -4.20 17.77 18.46
N ASP A 213 -4.76 17.40 19.62
CA ASP A 213 -4.40 16.16 20.28
C ASP A 213 -5.10 14.96 19.63
N SER A 214 -4.33 14.11 18.96
CA SER A 214 -4.81 12.87 18.36
C SER A 214 -5.50 11.94 19.37
N HIS A 215 -5.12 11.96 20.66
CA HIS A 215 -5.80 11.17 21.67
C HIS A 215 -7.22 11.67 21.92
N ARG A 216 -7.36 12.98 22.19
CA ARG A 216 -8.67 13.63 22.40
C ARG A 216 -9.59 13.51 21.18
N ALA A 217 -9.03 13.64 19.97
CA ALA A 217 -9.79 13.46 18.73
C ALA A 217 -10.42 12.06 18.66
N VAL A 218 -9.65 11.02 19.02
CA VAL A 218 -10.12 9.64 19.03
C VAL A 218 -11.09 9.38 20.18
N GLU A 219 -10.90 9.97 21.36
CA GLU A 219 -11.84 9.87 22.48
C GLU A 219 -13.20 10.49 22.14
N ARG A 220 -13.23 11.66 21.48
CA ARG A 220 -14.48 12.26 20.99
C ARG A 220 -15.19 11.38 19.96
N LEU A 221 -14.45 10.81 19.02
CA LEU A 221 -15.01 9.87 18.05
C LEU A 221 -15.61 8.66 18.75
N ALA A 222 -14.91 8.10 19.74
CA ALA A 222 -15.36 6.94 20.49
C ALA A 222 -16.63 7.26 21.30
N ALA A 223 -16.63 8.35 22.07
CA ALA A 223 -17.78 8.77 22.87
C ALA A 223 -19.04 8.92 22.02
N HIS A 224 -18.92 9.58 20.85
CA HIS A 224 -20.06 9.79 19.97
C HIS A 224 -20.59 8.49 19.34
N ASN A 225 -19.68 7.59 18.94
CA ASN A 225 -20.06 6.28 18.44
C ASN A 225 -20.75 5.42 19.52
N ASP A 226 -20.27 5.51 20.76
CA ASP A 226 -20.81 4.78 21.91
C ASP A 226 -22.22 5.29 22.29
N GLU A 227 -22.51 6.58 22.09
CA GLU A 227 -23.86 7.18 22.17
C GLU A 227 -24.81 6.72 21.04
N GLY A 228 -24.31 5.94 20.09
CA GLY A 228 -25.09 5.36 19.00
C GLY A 228 -25.18 6.22 17.74
N ARG A 229 -24.56 7.41 17.73
CA ARG A 229 -24.43 8.28 16.56
C ARG A 229 -23.12 7.98 15.84
N ILE A 230 -23.20 7.19 14.76
CA ILE A 230 -22.00 6.70 14.10
C ILE A 230 -21.36 7.81 13.27
N VAL A 231 -20.15 8.20 13.65
CA VAL A 231 -19.31 9.12 12.88
C VAL A 231 -18.94 8.45 11.54
N PRO A 232 -19.03 9.13 10.39
CA PRO A 232 -18.67 8.55 9.10
C PRO A 232 -17.23 7.99 9.03
N ILE A 233 -17.03 6.90 8.27
CA ILE A 233 -15.75 6.19 8.17
C ILE A 233 -14.58 7.06 7.67
N PHE A 234 -14.85 8.09 6.87
CA PHE A 234 -13.81 8.99 6.37
C PHE A 234 -13.10 9.75 7.51
N VAL A 235 -13.80 10.04 8.62
CA VAL A 235 -13.22 10.70 9.80
C VAL A 235 -12.24 9.76 10.50
N LEU A 236 -12.63 8.50 10.75
CA LEU A 236 -11.74 7.48 11.30
C LEU A 236 -10.51 7.27 10.41
N LEU A 237 -10.73 7.20 9.09
CA LEU A 237 -9.66 7.09 8.11
C LEU A 237 -8.73 8.30 8.12
N TYR A 238 -9.27 9.51 8.33
CA TYR A 238 -8.50 10.73 8.45
C TYR A 238 -7.62 10.73 9.71
N LEU A 239 -8.17 10.33 10.88
CA LEU A 239 -7.39 10.18 12.11
C LEU A 239 -6.26 9.17 11.95
N LEU A 240 -6.49 8.04 11.28
CA LEU A 240 -5.46 7.06 10.93
C LEU A 240 -4.37 7.61 9.99
N ARG A 241 -4.59 8.76 9.35
CA ARG A 241 -3.63 9.38 8.43
C ARG A 241 -2.72 10.39 9.13
N ARG A 242 -3.01 10.77 10.37
CA ARG A 242 -2.16 11.66 11.16
C ARG A 242 -0.74 11.09 11.30
N PRO A 243 0.30 11.94 11.32
CA PRO A 243 1.69 11.47 11.34
C PRO A 243 2.05 10.74 12.64
N HIS A 244 1.46 11.15 13.76
CA HIS A 244 1.81 10.63 15.08
C HIS A 244 0.57 10.08 15.79
N LEU A 245 0.52 8.74 15.94
CA LEU A 245 -0.44 8.05 16.79
C LEU A 245 0.32 7.16 17.78
N ASN A 246 0.23 7.48 19.07
CA ASN A 246 0.79 6.64 20.12
C ASN A 246 0.02 5.31 20.25
N ALA A 247 0.60 4.33 20.95
CA ALA A 247 0.01 3.00 21.13
C ALA A 247 -1.37 3.04 21.82
N ARG A 248 -1.57 3.96 22.79
CA ARG A 248 -2.82 4.12 23.54
C ARG A 248 -3.95 4.62 22.63
N THR A 249 -3.69 5.64 21.84
CA THR A 249 -4.61 6.22 20.85
C THR A 249 -4.95 5.20 19.78
N LEU A 250 -3.96 4.48 19.24
CA LEU A 250 -4.22 3.42 18.27
C LEU A 250 -5.13 2.33 18.87
N ARG A 251 -4.93 1.94 20.14
CA ARG A 251 -5.80 0.96 20.81
C ARG A 251 -7.25 1.42 20.89
N VAL A 252 -7.52 2.67 21.29
CA VAL A 252 -8.88 3.20 21.34
C VAL A 252 -9.51 3.21 19.95
N LEU A 253 -8.75 3.66 18.94
CA LEU A 253 -9.22 3.72 17.56
C LEU A 253 -9.54 2.33 16.97
N LEU A 254 -8.70 1.32 17.28
CA LEU A 254 -8.93 -0.06 16.84
C LEU A 254 -10.18 -0.68 17.47
N ARG A 255 -10.56 -0.30 18.70
CA ARG A 255 -11.82 -0.74 19.33
C ARG A 255 -13.06 -0.19 18.59
N GLN A 256 -12.90 0.92 17.88
CA GLN A 256 -13.98 1.53 17.13
C GLN A 256 -14.19 0.88 15.75
N VAL A 257 -13.17 0.23 15.17
CA VAL A 257 -13.29 -0.46 13.86
C VAL A 257 -14.45 -1.48 13.81
N PRO A 258 -14.66 -2.33 14.83
CA PRO A 258 -15.85 -3.18 14.93
C PRO A 258 -17.19 -2.43 14.79
N VAL A 259 -17.33 -1.21 15.30
CA VAL A 259 -18.59 -0.44 15.22
C VAL A 259 -19.02 -0.24 13.76
N TYR A 260 -18.06 0.04 12.89
CA TYR A 260 -18.27 0.24 11.45
C TYR A 260 -18.57 -1.06 10.69
N THR A 261 -18.28 -2.20 11.27
CA THR A 261 -18.36 -3.51 10.61
C THR A 261 -19.49 -4.38 11.15
N HIS A 262 -19.92 -4.16 12.40
CA HIS A 262 -20.99 -4.89 13.07
C HIS A 262 -22.37 -4.27 12.87
N ARG A 263 -22.47 -2.94 12.74
CA ARG A 263 -23.74 -2.27 12.41
C ARG A 263 -24.02 -2.28 10.90
N TYR A 264 -23.79 -3.43 10.28
CA TYR A 264 -24.26 -3.72 8.93
C TYR A 264 -25.79 -3.74 8.97
N ASP A 265 -26.40 -2.61 8.60
CA ASP A 265 -27.83 -2.53 8.37
C ASP A 265 -28.05 -2.61 6.84
N PRO A 266 -28.56 -3.75 6.31
CA PRO A 266 -28.89 -3.87 4.90
C PRO A 266 -29.98 -2.87 4.46
N SER A 267 -30.62 -2.17 5.42
CA SER A 267 -31.77 -1.28 5.22
C SER A 267 -31.43 0.20 4.98
N GLY A 268 -30.16 0.58 4.77
CA GLY A 268 -29.84 1.86 4.12
C GLY A 268 -29.14 2.94 4.94
N ARG A 269 -28.55 2.64 6.11
CA ARG A 269 -27.53 3.53 6.68
C ARG A 269 -26.21 3.29 5.97
N GLY A 270 -25.84 4.20 5.08
CA GLY A 270 -24.71 4.11 4.13
C GLY A 270 -23.31 3.96 4.74
N LEU A 271 -23.05 2.86 5.44
CA LEU A 271 -21.74 2.45 5.95
C LEU A 271 -21.30 1.13 5.29
N HIS A 272 -21.37 1.06 3.97
CA HIS A 272 -20.75 -0.05 3.25
C HIS A 272 -19.23 0.17 3.22
N ILE A 273 -18.48 -0.57 4.04
CA ILE A 273 -17.02 -0.64 3.91
C ILE A 273 -16.72 -1.43 2.64
N ASP A 274 -16.29 -0.72 1.59
CA ASP A 274 -15.81 -1.36 0.37
C ASP A 274 -14.41 -2.01 0.59
N GLU A 275 -14.04 -2.92 -0.31
CA GLU A 275 -12.74 -3.60 -0.26
C GLU A 275 -11.57 -2.60 -0.20
N THR A 276 -11.68 -1.49 -0.93
CA THR A 276 -10.67 -0.45 -0.96
C THR A 276 -10.51 0.25 0.40
N THR A 277 -11.61 0.57 1.06
CA THR A 277 -11.63 1.20 2.39
C THR A 277 -11.07 0.24 3.42
N LEU A 278 -11.42 -1.05 3.34
CA LEU A 278 -10.86 -2.08 4.21
C LEU A 278 -9.34 -2.21 4.05
N MET A 279 -8.84 -2.19 2.82
CA MET A 279 -7.40 -2.22 2.56
C MET A 279 -6.68 -0.94 3.01
N VAL A 280 -7.33 0.23 2.91
CA VAL A 280 -6.79 1.49 3.44
C VAL A 280 -6.73 1.45 4.97
N LEU A 281 -7.79 0.97 5.63
CA LEU A 281 -7.82 0.73 7.08
C LEU A 281 -6.66 -0.15 7.50
N LEU A 282 -6.53 -1.34 6.90
CA LEU A 282 -5.44 -2.27 7.17
C LEU A 282 -4.06 -1.61 6.99
N THR A 283 -3.85 -0.94 5.85
CA THR A 283 -2.57 -0.33 5.51
C THR A 283 -2.15 0.74 6.53
N ARG A 284 -3.09 1.61 6.92
CA ARG A 284 -2.83 2.70 7.87
C ARG A 284 -2.67 2.17 9.29
N SER A 285 -3.54 1.27 9.74
CA SER A 285 -3.42 0.63 11.06
C SER A 285 -2.10 -0.12 11.23
N LEU A 286 -1.70 -0.91 10.22
CA LEU A 286 -0.43 -1.63 10.25
C LEU A 286 0.78 -0.68 10.21
N ARG A 287 0.68 0.48 9.56
CA ARG A 287 1.75 1.50 9.59
C ARG A 287 2.01 1.94 11.02
N HIS A 288 0.97 2.41 11.71
CA HIS A 288 1.07 2.87 13.09
C HIS A 288 1.47 1.76 14.05
N ALA A 289 0.98 0.53 13.83
CA ALA A 289 1.40 -0.61 14.63
C ALA A 289 2.88 -0.91 14.45
N ARG A 290 3.41 -0.94 13.22
CA ARG A 290 4.84 -1.19 12.98
C ARG A 290 5.76 -0.12 13.56
N GLU A 291 5.26 1.11 13.66
CA GLU A 291 6.02 2.25 14.19
C GLU A 291 6.02 2.28 15.72
N ASN A 292 4.84 2.13 16.34
CA ASN A 292 4.64 2.44 17.76
C ASN A 292 4.06 1.29 18.60
N TRP A 293 3.47 0.26 18.00
CA TRP A 293 2.86 -0.85 18.75
C TRP A 293 2.80 -2.19 17.97
N PRO A 294 3.93 -2.86 17.72
CA PRO A 294 3.97 -4.05 16.85
C PRO A 294 3.17 -5.24 17.38
N ARG A 295 3.02 -5.33 18.70
CA ARG A 295 2.15 -6.31 19.38
C ARG A 295 0.67 -6.24 18.96
N ALA A 296 0.23 -5.13 18.34
CA ALA A 296 -1.12 -5.02 17.79
C ALA A 296 -1.32 -5.70 16.43
N ILE A 297 -0.24 -6.03 15.70
CA ILE A 297 -0.32 -6.60 14.35
C ILE A 297 -1.21 -7.86 14.28
N PRO A 298 -1.12 -8.84 15.22
CA PRO A 298 -2.03 -9.98 15.24
C PRO A 298 -3.49 -9.59 15.45
N ALA A 299 -3.76 -8.60 16.29
CA ALA A 299 -5.14 -8.15 16.59
C ALA A 299 -5.75 -7.40 15.40
N ILE A 300 -4.98 -6.51 14.75
CA ILE A 300 -5.37 -5.83 13.51
C ILE A 300 -5.69 -6.86 12.42
N THR A 301 -4.85 -7.88 12.30
CA THR A 301 -5.05 -8.97 11.33
C THR A 301 -6.33 -9.74 11.62
N GLY A 302 -6.62 -10.06 12.88
CA GLY A 302 -7.88 -10.71 13.27
C GLY A 302 -9.10 -9.91 12.83
N MET A 303 -9.15 -8.63 13.20
CA MET A 303 -10.25 -7.74 12.80
C MET A 303 -10.39 -7.63 11.28
N PHE A 304 -9.28 -7.56 10.56
CA PHE A 304 -9.29 -7.53 9.10
C PHE A 304 -9.87 -8.80 8.48
N LEU A 305 -9.52 -9.98 9.01
CA LEU A 305 -10.07 -11.25 8.55
C LEU A 305 -11.58 -11.34 8.82
N ASP A 306 -12.04 -10.87 9.98
CA ASP A 306 -13.47 -10.80 10.30
C ASP A 306 -14.22 -9.88 9.34
N CYS A 307 -13.62 -8.74 8.99
CA CYS A 307 -14.17 -7.81 7.99
C CYS A 307 -14.21 -8.44 6.58
N ILE A 308 -13.13 -9.09 6.16
CA ILE A 308 -13.06 -9.79 4.87
C ILE A 308 -14.15 -10.86 4.80
N ALA A 309 -14.31 -11.66 5.86
CA ALA A 309 -15.32 -12.71 5.89
C ALA A 309 -16.73 -12.15 5.69
N ARG A 310 -17.04 -10.96 6.20
CA ARG A 310 -18.36 -10.31 5.99
C ARG A 310 -18.51 -9.73 4.60
N VAL A 311 -17.50 -8.99 4.12
CA VAL A 311 -17.52 -8.34 2.80
C VAL A 311 -17.63 -9.38 1.68
N PHE A 312 -16.98 -10.52 1.83
CA PHE A 312 -16.94 -11.57 0.81
C PHE A 312 -17.89 -12.75 1.08
N GLY A 313 -18.26 -13.04 2.32
CA GLY A 313 -18.98 -14.27 2.71
C GLY A 313 -20.51 -14.26 2.56
N SER A 314 -21.11 -13.16 2.08
CA SER A 314 -22.58 -12.98 2.05
C SER A 314 -23.29 -13.60 0.83
N SER A 315 -22.79 -14.69 0.22
CA SER A 315 -23.50 -15.37 -0.87
C SER A 315 -23.09 -16.83 -1.02
N ASP A 316 -24.08 -17.73 -1.09
CA ASP A 316 -23.93 -19.17 -1.32
C ASP A 316 -23.22 -19.53 -2.65
N SER A 317 -23.00 -18.56 -3.53
CA SER A 317 -22.10 -18.71 -4.67
C SER A 317 -21.13 -17.53 -4.75
N LEU A 318 -19.98 -17.67 -4.10
CA LEU A 318 -18.85 -16.76 -4.33
C LEU A 318 -18.51 -16.76 -5.83
N THR A 319 -18.81 -15.67 -6.53
CA THR A 319 -18.42 -15.54 -7.93
C THR A 319 -16.91 -15.64 -8.06
N ARG A 320 -16.41 -16.23 -9.16
CA ARG A 320 -14.97 -16.39 -9.43
C ARG A 320 -14.21 -15.08 -9.24
N THR A 321 -14.80 -13.96 -9.65
CA THR A 321 -14.24 -12.61 -9.48
C THR A 321 -14.11 -12.20 -8.02
N ARG A 322 -15.12 -12.47 -7.17
CA ARG A 322 -15.05 -12.17 -5.73
C ARG A 322 -13.98 -13.01 -5.04
N MET A 323 -13.87 -14.30 -5.39
CA MET A 323 -12.80 -15.16 -4.87
C MET A 323 -11.41 -14.64 -5.26
N ALA A 324 -11.24 -14.19 -6.51
CA ALA A 324 -9.99 -13.61 -6.99
C ALA A 324 -9.64 -12.32 -6.22
N ASN A 325 -10.62 -11.43 -5.99
CA ASN A 325 -10.43 -10.21 -5.21
C ASN A 325 -10.06 -10.52 -3.76
N MET A 326 -10.77 -11.43 -3.10
CA MET A 326 -10.45 -11.87 -1.73
C MET A 326 -9.03 -12.46 -1.66
N THR A 327 -8.66 -13.30 -2.63
CA THR A 327 -7.31 -13.88 -2.72
C THR A 327 -6.25 -12.79 -2.88
N HIS A 328 -6.51 -11.80 -3.75
CA HIS A 328 -5.61 -10.67 -3.96
C HIS A 328 -5.46 -9.82 -2.69
N ALA A 329 -6.57 -9.49 -2.02
CA ALA A 329 -6.59 -8.72 -0.78
C ALA A 329 -5.81 -9.42 0.35
N LEU A 330 -5.97 -10.75 0.51
CA LEU A 330 -5.26 -11.53 1.52
C LEU A 330 -3.76 -11.62 1.22
N ASN A 331 -3.37 -11.90 -0.03
CA ASN A 331 -1.95 -11.90 -0.41
C ASN A 331 -1.31 -10.52 -0.21
N ARG A 332 -2.04 -9.44 -0.52
CA ARG A 332 -1.60 -8.07 -0.26
C ARG A 332 -1.50 -7.76 1.23
N ALA A 333 -2.44 -8.24 2.04
CA ALA A 333 -2.40 -8.11 3.49
C ALA A 333 -1.16 -8.80 4.09
N MET A 334 -0.84 -10.02 3.64
CA MET A 334 0.37 -10.71 4.07
C MET A 334 1.63 -9.90 3.76
N HIS A 335 1.70 -9.28 2.58
CA HIS A 335 2.82 -8.40 2.25
C HIS A 335 2.96 -7.22 3.20
N LEU A 336 1.85 -6.57 3.54
CA LEU A 336 1.85 -5.45 4.47
C LEU A 336 2.23 -5.87 5.89
N ILE A 337 1.80 -7.06 6.33
CA ILE A 337 2.17 -7.64 7.63
C ILE A 337 3.67 -7.94 7.69
N ALA A 338 4.24 -8.46 6.61
CA ALA A 338 5.65 -8.85 6.52
C ALA A 338 6.64 -7.70 6.28
N LEU A 339 6.19 -6.44 6.28
CA LEU A 339 7.10 -5.29 6.25
C LEU A 339 7.79 -5.14 7.61
N PRO A 340 9.10 -4.83 7.67
CA PRO A 340 9.82 -4.74 8.94
C PRO A 340 9.23 -3.65 9.86
N THR A 341 9.28 -3.89 11.17
CA THR A 341 8.94 -2.89 12.20
C THR A 341 10.09 -1.90 12.37
N SER A 342 9.82 -0.69 12.86
CA SER A 342 10.87 0.34 12.99
C SER A 342 11.71 0.20 14.26
N ALA A 343 11.13 -0.33 15.34
CA ALA A 343 11.79 -0.42 16.64
C ALA A 343 12.74 -1.63 16.70
N GLU A 344 12.21 -2.85 16.60
CA GLU A 344 13.00 -4.07 16.77
C GLU A 344 12.60 -5.18 15.77
N PRO A 345 13.02 -5.07 14.49
CA PRO A 345 12.58 -5.95 13.39
C PRO A 345 12.67 -7.45 13.69
N PHE A 346 13.72 -7.87 14.41
CA PHE A 346 14.00 -9.28 14.69
C PHE A 346 13.30 -9.79 15.95
N LYS A 347 13.10 -8.95 16.97
CA LYS A 347 12.40 -9.33 18.20
C LYS A 347 10.89 -9.43 17.97
N GLU A 348 10.36 -8.54 17.13
CA GLU A 348 8.93 -8.42 16.86
C GLU A 348 8.46 -9.28 15.68
N ALA A 349 9.40 -9.98 15.00
CA ALA A 349 9.11 -10.94 13.93
C ALA A 349 8.11 -12.03 14.39
N TYR A 350 8.08 -12.37 15.67
CA TYR A 350 7.12 -13.32 16.25
C TYR A 350 5.67 -12.85 16.12
N ASP A 351 5.38 -11.57 16.33
CA ASP A 351 4.02 -11.04 16.17
C ASP A 351 3.60 -11.00 14.69
N GLN A 352 4.54 -10.74 13.78
CA GLN A 352 4.31 -10.84 12.34
C GLN A 352 4.04 -12.28 11.89
N GLU A 353 4.80 -13.25 12.41
CA GLU A 353 4.58 -14.67 12.15
C GLU A 353 3.17 -15.08 12.58
N ARG A 354 2.78 -14.77 13.82
CA ARG A 354 1.46 -15.10 14.35
C ARG A 354 0.34 -14.51 13.50
N ALA A 355 0.53 -13.30 12.99
CA ALA A 355 -0.41 -12.67 12.07
C ALA A 355 -0.47 -13.40 10.71
N LEU A 356 0.66 -13.71 10.09
CA LEU A 356 0.72 -14.46 8.83
C LEU A 356 0.07 -15.85 8.95
N VAL A 357 0.36 -16.57 10.04
CA VAL A 357 -0.27 -17.85 10.39
C VAL A 357 -1.80 -17.76 10.36
N ARG A 358 -2.38 -16.69 10.92
CA ARG A 358 -3.84 -16.49 10.92
C ARG A 358 -4.39 -16.30 9.51
N VAL A 359 -3.71 -15.51 8.67
CA VAL A 359 -4.12 -15.31 7.28
C VAL A 359 -4.05 -16.64 6.51
N LEU A 360 -2.97 -17.39 6.65
CA LEU A 360 -2.80 -18.69 6.00
C LEU A 360 -3.88 -19.69 6.40
N ARG A 361 -4.18 -19.79 7.70
CA ARG A 361 -5.29 -20.62 8.20
C ARG A 361 -6.63 -20.20 7.60
N PHE A 362 -6.90 -18.90 7.53
CA PHE A 362 -8.11 -18.38 6.93
C PHE A 362 -8.22 -18.73 5.44
N MET A 363 -7.12 -18.64 4.69
CA MET A 363 -7.06 -18.98 3.26
C MET A 363 -7.31 -20.47 3.00
N VAL A 364 -6.74 -21.35 3.84
CA VAL A 364 -6.93 -22.82 3.74
C VAL A 364 -8.36 -23.23 4.11
N ALA A 365 -9.00 -22.52 5.04
CA ALA A 365 -10.37 -22.82 5.47
C ALA A 365 -11.44 -22.50 4.40
N GLN A 366 -11.11 -21.72 3.36
CA GLN A 366 -12.05 -21.41 2.28
C GLN A 366 -12.31 -22.62 1.39
N ARG A 367 -13.46 -22.64 0.71
CA ARG A 367 -13.83 -23.68 -0.27
C ARG A 367 -14.11 -23.04 -1.64
N PRO A 368 -13.30 -23.32 -2.67
CA PRO A 368 -11.98 -23.98 -2.62
C PRO A 368 -10.93 -23.18 -1.81
N PRO A 369 -9.86 -23.84 -1.33
CA PRO A 369 -8.75 -23.17 -0.65
C PRO A 369 -8.13 -22.06 -1.52
N LEU A 370 -7.85 -20.91 -0.92
CA LEU A 370 -7.27 -19.78 -1.65
C LEU A 370 -5.77 -19.97 -1.85
N GLN A 371 -5.28 -19.59 -3.04
CA GLN A 371 -3.89 -19.80 -3.41
C GLN A 371 -2.98 -18.62 -3.02
N LEU A 372 -1.75 -18.96 -2.68
CA LEU A 372 -0.68 -17.99 -2.47
C LEU A 372 -0.06 -17.58 -3.81
N ASN A 373 0.11 -16.27 -4.00
CA ASN A 373 0.86 -15.73 -5.12
C ASN A 373 2.34 -15.49 -4.74
N ARG A 374 3.15 -15.05 -5.71
CA ARG A 374 4.58 -14.73 -5.48
C ARG A 374 4.80 -13.72 -4.35
N GLU A 375 3.91 -12.73 -4.23
CA GLU A 375 3.97 -11.72 -3.17
C GLU A 375 3.69 -12.34 -1.80
N GLY A 376 2.69 -13.22 -1.71
CA GLY A 376 2.37 -13.98 -0.51
C GLY A 376 3.52 -14.87 -0.03
N TYR A 377 4.11 -15.66 -0.93
CA TYR A 377 5.29 -16.48 -0.60
C TYR A 377 6.48 -15.65 -0.11
N ARG A 378 6.78 -14.54 -0.79
CA ARG A 378 7.85 -13.62 -0.37
C ARG A 378 7.61 -13.06 1.03
N SER A 379 6.36 -12.82 1.38
CA SER A 379 5.98 -12.30 2.69
C SER A 379 6.30 -13.31 3.79
N VAL A 380 5.99 -14.58 3.53
CA VAL A 380 6.32 -15.68 4.45
C VAL A 380 7.84 -15.86 4.58
N VAL A 381 8.56 -15.89 3.46
CA VAL A 381 10.02 -16.01 3.46
C VAL A 381 10.67 -14.87 4.24
N ARG A 382 10.20 -13.62 4.06
CA ARG A 382 10.73 -12.46 4.79
C ARG A 382 10.61 -12.62 6.30
N VAL A 383 9.45 -13.05 6.80
CA VAL A 383 9.24 -13.22 8.23
C VAL A 383 10.06 -14.40 8.76
N GLN A 384 10.15 -15.51 8.02
CA GLN A 384 11.01 -16.64 8.42
C GLN A 384 12.49 -16.24 8.50
N LEU A 385 12.99 -15.46 7.54
CA LEU A 385 14.37 -14.96 7.55
C LEU A 385 14.64 -14.00 8.71
N ALA A 386 13.62 -13.33 9.25
CA ALA A 386 13.73 -12.43 10.39
C ALA A 386 13.66 -13.15 11.75
N GLN A 387 13.35 -14.46 11.76
CA GLN A 387 13.30 -15.22 13.00
C GLN A 387 14.70 -15.51 13.53
N LYS A 388 14.79 -15.63 14.86
CA LYS A 388 15.99 -16.14 15.50
C LYS A 388 16.20 -17.58 15.05
N LYS A 389 17.41 -17.88 14.57
CA LYS A 389 17.81 -19.24 14.24
C LYS A 389 17.59 -20.14 15.46
N THR A 390 17.09 -21.35 15.22
CA THR A 390 17.04 -22.36 16.27
C THR A 390 18.46 -22.71 16.73
N PRO A 391 18.67 -23.24 17.94
CA PRO A 391 20.01 -23.64 18.39
C PRO A 391 20.71 -24.60 17.41
N ARG A 392 19.95 -25.48 16.75
CA ARG A 392 20.48 -26.41 15.75
C ARG A 392 20.85 -25.71 14.44
N GLU A 393 20.01 -24.81 13.94
CA GLU A 393 20.33 -23.97 12.77
C GLU A 393 21.53 -23.05 13.05
N GLN A 394 21.67 -22.61 14.31
CA GLN A 394 22.79 -21.80 14.76
C GLN A 394 24.08 -22.63 14.74
N GLN A 395 24.07 -23.85 15.30
CA GLN A 395 25.20 -24.78 15.24
C GLN A 395 25.61 -25.05 13.78
N TRP A 396 24.65 -25.36 12.91
CA TRP A 396 24.91 -25.55 11.49
C TRP A 396 25.48 -24.30 10.81
N ALA A 397 25.00 -23.11 11.18
CA ALA A 397 25.51 -21.86 10.64
C ALA A 397 26.93 -21.53 11.14
N GLU A 398 27.27 -21.89 12.37
CA GLU A 398 28.61 -21.72 12.96
C GLU A 398 29.66 -22.63 12.31
N LEU A 399 29.23 -23.78 11.80
CA LEU A 399 30.07 -24.70 11.03
C LEU A 399 30.30 -24.24 9.58
N LYS A 400 29.63 -23.20 9.10
CA LYS A 400 29.87 -22.71 7.73
C LYS A 400 31.12 -21.87 7.65
N ALA A 401 31.86 -22.05 6.55
CA ALA A 401 32.99 -21.20 6.19
C ALA A 401 32.56 -19.73 6.09
N LEU A 402 33.45 -18.81 6.51
CA LEU A 402 33.29 -17.38 6.29
C LEU A 402 33.53 -16.97 4.82
N SER A 403 34.16 -17.83 4.03
CA SER A 403 34.36 -17.62 2.60
C SER A 403 33.10 -17.96 1.80
N TRP A 404 32.97 -17.34 0.62
CA TRP A 404 31.95 -17.73 -0.34
C TRP A 404 32.51 -18.78 -1.32
N PRO A 405 31.79 -19.87 -1.62
CA PRO A 405 30.51 -20.27 -1.04
C PRO A 405 30.63 -20.80 0.40
N PRO A 406 29.59 -20.68 1.25
CA PRO A 406 29.65 -21.00 2.67
C PRO A 406 29.49 -22.51 2.92
N TRP A 407 30.51 -23.28 2.56
CA TRP A 407 30.55 -24.73 2.75
C TRP A 407 30.66 -25.11 4.24
N LYS A 408 30.13 -26.27 4.62
CA LYS A 408 30.31 -26.84 5.97
C LYS A 408 31.80 -27.15 6.19
N GLN A 409 32.35 -26.72 7.32
CA GLN A 409 33.68 -27.06 7.80
C GLN A 409 33.53 -27.84 9.10
N GLU A 410 33.88 -29.11 9.05
CA GLU A 410 33.88 -29.98 10.22
C GLU A 410 35.12 -29.66 11.06
N ARG A 411 34.92 -29.20 12.30
CA ARG A 411 36.01 -28.86 13.21
C ARG A 411 36.35 -30.04 14.12
N THR A 412 35.36 -30.88 14.38
CA THR A 412 35.46 -32.09 15.18
C THR A 412 34.74 -33.26 14.50
N ALA A 413 35.07 -34.49 14.89
CA ALA A 413 34.40 -35.68 14.37
C ALA A 413 32.89 -35.73 14.68
N MET A 414 32.44 -35.03 15.74
CA MET A 414 31.02 -34.92 16.09
C MET A 414 30.24 -34.02 15.11
N ASP A 415 30.92 -33.10 14.43
CA ASP A 415 30.29 -32.19 13.48
C ASP A 415 29.82 -32.91 12.21
N ALA A 416 30.41 -34.08 11.89
CA ALA A 416 30.02 -34.91 10.75
C ALA A 416 28.53 -35.35 10.82
N LEU A 417 28.01 -35.54 12.03
CA LEU A 417 26.63 -35.97 12.27
C LEU A 417 25.60 -34.85 12.08
N ILE A 418 26.03 -33.58 12.09
CA ILE A 418 25.12 -32.45 11.89
C ILE A 418 24.86 -32.32 10.38
N THR A 419 23.62 -32.59 9.96
CA THR A 419 23.19 -32.55 8.55
C THR A 419 22.07 -31.54 8.31
N PRO A 420 21.94 -30.99 7.08
CA PRO A 420 20.90 -30.00 6.77
C PRO A 420 19.46 -30.55 6.83
N GLU A 421 19.29 -31.88 6.82
CA GLU A 421 17.99 -32.55 6.79
C GLU A 421 17.39 -32.78 8.19
N GLU A 422 18.21 -32.69 9.23
CA GLU A 422 17.79 -32.79 10.64
C GLU A 422 17.29 -31.45 11.24
N HIS A 423 17.25 -30.39 10.44
CA HIS A 423 16.92 -29.01 10.83
C HIS A 423 15.49 -28.59 10.46
#